data_AF-A0A225SMI5-F1
#
_entry.id   AF-A0A225SMI5-F1
#
_cell.length_a   1.000
_cell.length_b   1.000
_cell.length_c   1.000
_cell.angle_alpha   90.00
_cell.angle_beta   90.00
_cell.angle_gamma   90.00
#
_symmetry.space_group_name_H-M   'P 1'
#
loop_
_entity.id
_entity.type
_entity.pdbx_description
1 polymer ?
#
loop_
_entity_poly.entity_id
_entity_poly.type
_entity_poly.pdbx_seq_one_letter_code
_entity_poly.pdbx_strand_id
1 'polypeptide(L)'
;MATGDQNDVFKRLKDLLPNGWFTGDTPILDGLLWGAAYALNFVYTLWAYAKLQTRIKWATDGWLDMIAADFFGNTLLRKKGQGDSSFRNRIIINLFRERGTRAAMVKVLEEITGNTPDIFEPNRPLDTGALNSPHSKGYCGVARMGSLAVPYTAMITAYRPAAVGTAAGGAFCAAPKVAALNKPLASSYTNSLSLVTTSATDEDIYEAISAVKPVGTIMWTAIK
;
A
#
# COMPACT_ATOMS: atom_id res chain seq x y z
N MET A 1 24.51 20.06 24.56
CA MET A 1 24.83 20.78 23.32
C MET A 1 24.64 19.80 22.18
N ALA A 2 23.65 20.03 21.32
CA ALA A 2 23.37 19.15 20.20
C ALA A 2 24.37 19.44 19.07
N THR A 3 24.81 18.42 18.34
CA THR A 3 25.73 18.62 17.22
C THR A 3 25.12 19.53 16.17
N GLY A 4 25.84 20.61 15.84
CA GLY A 4 25.44 21.63 14.89
C GLY A 4 24.46 22.68 15.41
N ASP A 5 24.17 22.71 16.72
CA ASP A 5 23.53 23.88 17.33
C ASP A 5 24.50 25.09 17.33
N GLN A 6 23.97 26.31 17.53
CA GLN A 6 24.77 27.53 17.45
C GLN A 6 25.94 27.55 18.45
N ASN A 7 25.77 26.93 19.62
CA ASN A 7 26.82 26.83 20.64
C ASN A 7 27.93 25.87 20.20
N ASP A 8 27.59 24.73 19.59
CA ASP A 8 28.55 23.77 19.02
C ASP A 8 29.37 24.43 17.92
N VAL A 9 28.71 25.12 17.00
CA VAL A 9 29.38 25.82 15.90
C VAL A 9 30.26 26.95 16.44
N PHE A 10 29.79 27.75 17.39
CA PHE A 10 30.59 28.80 18.03
C PHE A 10 31.87 28.24 18.66
N LYS A 11 31.76 27.15 19.44
CA LYS A 11 32.92 26.52 20.06
C LYS A 11 33.92 26.03 19.02
N ARG A 12 33.45 25.35 17.96
CA ARG A 12 34.32 24.89 16.86
C ARG A 12 35.02 26.05 16.15
N LEU A 13 34.32 27.17 15.94
CA LEU A 13 34.94 28.36 15.37
C LEU A 13 36.02 28.95 16.30
N LYS A 14 35.77 28.97 17.61
CA LYS A 14 36.73 29.45 18.60
C LYS A 14 37.94 28.52 18.72
N ASP A 15 37.73 27.21 18.65
CA ASP A 15 38.78 26.19 18.65
C ASP A 15 39.65 26.21 17.38
N LEU A 16 39.17 26.79 16.27
CA LEU A 16 39.93 26.98 15.04
C LEU A 16 40.90 28.19 15.11
N LEU A 17 40.75 29.07 16.10
CA LEU A 17 41.63 30.22 16.24
C LEU A 17 42.98 29.82 16.84
N PRO A 18 44.10 30.49 16.47
CA PRO A 18 45.39 30.21 17.05
C PRO A 18 45.42 30.41 18.56
N ASN A 19 45.98 29.43 19.27
CA ASN A 19 46.18 29.51 20.72
C ASN A 19 47.03 30.73 21.09
N GLY A 20 46.56 31.53 22.04
CA GLY A 20 47.31 32.65 22.63
C GLY A 20 47.18 34.00 21.92
N TRP A 21 46.51 34.10 20.77
CA TRP A 21 46.28 35.38 20.09
C TRP A 21 45.18 36.22 20.74
N PHE A 22 44.19 35.55 21.30
CA PHE A 22 43.01 36.15 21.90
C PHE A 22 42.87 35.65 23.34
N THR A 23 43.68 36.21 24.25
CA THR A 23 43.69 35.88 25.68
C THR A 23 42.74 36.78 26.46
N GLY A 24 42.02 36.22 27.44
CA GLY A 24 41.10 36.97 28.30
C GLY A 24 39.69 37.11 27.71
N ASP A 25 38.93 38.10 28.16
CA ASP A 25 37.57 38.37 27.69
C ASP A 25 37.58 39.06 26.32
N THR A 26 36.96 38.42 25.32
CA THR A 26 37.00 38.85 23.91
C THR A 26 35.61 39.18 23.36
N PRO A 27 34.86 40.16 23.92
CA PRO A 27 33.45 40.36 23.63
C PRO A 27 33.13 40.70 22.17
N ILE A 28 34.00 41.48 21.50
CA ILE A 28 33.80 41.85 20.09
C ILE A 28 34.04 40.65 19.17
N LEU A 29 35.12 39.90 19.41
CA LEU A 29 35.43 38.68 18.67
C LEU A 29 34.32 37.65 18.86
N ASP A 30 33.89 37.43 20.10
CA ASP A 30 32.82 36.49 20.42
C ASP A 30 31.53 36.91 19.71
N GLY A 31 31.18 38.20 19.71
CA GLY A 31 30.04 38.73 18.96
C GLY A 31 30.10 38.45 17.45
N LEU A 32 31.27 38.64 16.83
CA LEU A 32 31.48 38.33 15.41
C LEU A 32 31.33 36.83 15.13
N LEU A 33 31.97 35.99 15.96
CA LEU A 33 31.89 34.53 15.84
C LEU A 33 30.47 34.02 16.09
N TRP A 34 29.70 34.64 16.98
CA TRP A 34 28.30 34.32 17.20
C TRP A 34 27.43 34.58 15.97
N GLY A 35 27.70 35.68 15.24
CA GLY A 35 27.05 35.97 13.95
C GLY A 35 27.41 34.95 12.87
N ALA A 36 28.68 34.56 12.77
CA ALA A 36 29.12 33.51 11.86
C ALA A 36 28.52 32.13 12.23
N ALA A 37 28.48 31.82 13.52
CA ALA A 37 27.89 30.59 14.05
C ALA A 37 26.40 30.50 13.77
N TYR A 38 25.67 31.62 13.80
CA TYR A 38 24.26 31.68 13.42
C TYR A 38 24.06 31.25 11.96
N ALA A 39 24.81 31.85 11.03
CA ALA A 39 24.71 31.52 9.60
C ALA A 39 25.09 30.07 9.31
N LEU A 40 26.17 29.57 9.93
CA LEU A 40 26.61 28.18 9.75
C LEU A 40 25.65 27.15 10.38
N ASN A 41 25.04 27.46 11.54
CA ASN A 41 23.96 26.65 12.12
C ASN A 41 22.77 26.57 11.16
N PHE A 42 22.36 27.69 10.55
CA PHE A 42 21.30 27.68 9.54
C PHE A 42 21.62 26.77 8.35
N VAL A 43 22.84 26.85 7.80
CA VAL A 43 23.28 25.96 6.71
C VAL A 43 23.28 24.49 7.16
N TYR A 44 23.77 24.21 8.37
CA TYR A 44 23.79 22.85 8.92
C TYR A 44 22.38 22.28 9.11
N THR A 45 21.44 23.07 9.63
CA THR A 45 20.04 22.61 9.79
C THR A 45 19.38 22.32 8.46
N LEU A 46 19.66 23.12 7.41
CA LEU A 46 19.20 22.84 6.05
C LEU A 46 19.79 21.54 5.48
N TRP A 47 21.09 21.31 5.67
CA TRP A 47 21.74 20.06 5.26
C TRP A 47 21.17 18.85 6.01
N ALA A 48 21.01 18.96 7.33
CA ALA A 48 20.46 17.89 8.17
C ALA A 48 19.02 17.55 7.75
N TYR A 49 18.20 18.57 7.47
CA TYR A 49 16.86 18.40 6.91
C TYR A 49 16.92 17.67 5.56
N ALA A 50 17.68 18.18 4.59
CA ALA A 50 17.79 17.60 3.25
C ALA A 50 18.24 16.13 3.30
N LYS A 51 19.19 15.80 4.18
CA LYS A 51 19.64 14.42 4.41
C LYS A 51 18.48 13.49 4.80
N LEU A 52 17.57 13.92 5.67
CA LEU A 52 16.40 13.12 6.07
C LEU A 52 15.46 12.87 4.88
N GLN A 53 15.31 13.85 3.99
CA GLN A 53 14.43 13.75 2.82
C GLN A 53 14.92 12.73 1.79
N THR A 54 16.21 12.38 1.78
CA THR A 54 16.76 11.34 0.87
C THR A 54 16.32 9.91 1.20
N ARG A 55 15.66 9.69 2.35
CA ARG A 55 15.23 8.37 2.80
C ARG A 55 13.71 8.33 2.97
N ILE A 56 13.04 7.43 2.24
CA ILE A 56 11.58 7.25 2.30
C ILE A 56 11.02 7.14 3.74
N LYS A 57 11.79 6.55 4.66
CA LYS A 57 11.39 6.38 6.06
C LYS A 57 11.20 7.71 6.80
N TRP A 58 11.94 8.74 6.41
CA TRP A 58 12.03 10.03 7.10
C TRP A 58 11.57 11.21 6.25
N ALA A 59 11.37 11.01 4.95
CA ALA A 59 10.88 12.06 4.06
C ALA A 59 9.48 12.55 4.48
N THR A 60 9.26 13.85 4.37
CA THR A 60 8.02 14.55 4.72
C THR A 60 7.56 15.43 3.57
N ASP A 61 6.28 15.81 3.59
CA ASP A 61 5.69 16.80 2.68
C ASP A 61 5.98 16.46 1.19
N GLY A 62 6.22 17.49 0.36
CA GLY A 62 6.44 17.33 -1.08
C GLY A 62 7.59 16.40 -1.47
N TRP A 63 8.57 16.14 -0.59
CA TRP A 63 9.63 15.17 -0.87
C TRP A 63 9.07 13.75 -0.95
N LEU A 64 8.10 13.43 -0.10
CA LEU A 64 7.44 12.13 -0.12
C LEU A 64 6.56 11.97 -1.38
N ASP A 65 6.00 13.06 -1.91
CA ASP A 65 5.28 13.07 -3.18
C ASP A 65 6.21 12.86 -4.38
N MET A 66 7.38 13.49 -4.38
CA MET A 66 8.39 13.26 -5.41
C MET A 66 8.89 11.82 -5.40
N ILE A 67 9.15 11.24 -4.22
CA ILE A 67 9.51 9.82 -4.09
C ILE A 67 8.40 8.93 -4.68
N ALA A 68 7.13 9.22 -4.39
CA ALA A 68 6.02 8.45 -4.96
C ALA A 68 5.97 8.58 -6.49
N ALA A 69 6.19 9.79 -7.02
CA ALA A 69 6.24 10.03 -8.47
C ALA A 69 7.39 9.29 -9.15
N ASP A 70 8.57 9.19 -8.53
CA ASP A 70 9.71 8.45 -9.09
C ASP A 70 9.42 6.94 -9.26
N PHE A 71 8.76 6.32 -8.27
CA PHE A 71 8.46 4.89 -8.30
C PHE A 71 7.18 4.54 -9.06
N PHE A 72 6.17 5.41 -9.02
CA PHE A 72 4.81 5.09 -9.44
C PHE A 72 4.26 6.05 -10.50
N GLY A 73 4.96 7.14 -10.81
CA GLY A 73 4.44 8.21 -11.65
C GLY A 73 3.09 8.70 -11.12
N ASN A 74 2.08 8.72 -12.00
CA ASN A 74 0.73 9.16 -11.66
C ASN A 74 -0.15 8.06 -11.04
N THR A 75 0.36 6.83 -10.89
CA THR A 75 -0.46 5.70 -10.41
C THR A 75 -0.64 5.70 -8.88
N LEU A 76 0.26 6.35 -8.13
CA LEU A 76 0.16 6.48 -6.67
C LEU A 76 0.28 7.94 -6.22
N LEU A 77 -0.86 8.61 -6.10
CA LEU A 77 -0.95 9.98 -5.62
C LEU A 77 -1.40 10.07 -4.16
N ARG A 78 -0.93 11.11 -3.48
CA ARG A 78 -1.37 11.46 -2.13
C ARG A 78 -2.82 11.92 -2.15
N LYS A 79 -3.65 11.35 -1.27
CA LYS A 79 -5.04 11.79 -1.14
C LYS A 79 -5.11 13.15 -0.46
N LYS A 80 -6.14 13.95 -0.80
CA LYS A 80 -6.39 15.23 -0.13
C LYS A 80 -6.51 15.03 1.38
N GLY A 81 -5.72 15.77 2.16
CA GLY A 81 -5.68 15.66 3.63
C GLY A 81 -4.98 14.42 4.18
N GLN A 82 -4.29 13.63 3.35
CA GLN A 82 -3.55 12.47 3.82
C GLN A 82 -2.24 12.88 4.49
N GLY A 83 -2.04 12.43 5.74
CA GLY A 83 -0.79 12.65 6.47
C GLY A 83 0.38 11.79 5.96
N ASP A 84 1.61 12.26 6.20
CA ASP A 84 2.84 11.65 5.71
C ASP A 84 3.03 10.19 6.15
N SER A 85 2.69 9.85 7.40
CA SER A 85 2.80 8.47 7.90
C SER A 85 1.90 7.50 7.12
N SER A 86 0.65 7.91 6.87
CA SER A 86 -0.30 7.14 6.08
C SER A 86 0.16 7.01 4.63
N PHE A 87 0.64 8.10 4.03
CA PHE A 87 1.10 8.07 2.64
C PHE A 87 2.36 7.24 2.46
N ARG A 88 3.35 7.40 3.35
CA ARG A 88 4.57 6.59 3.38
C ARG A 88 4.27 5.10 3.47
N ASN A 89 3.33 4.70 4.34
CA ASN A 89 2.93 3.30 4.45
C ASN A 89 2.34 2.78 3.14
N ARG A 90 1.52 3.57 2.44
CA ARG A 90 1.01 3.19 1.10
C ARG A 90 2.14 3.03 0.09
N ILE A 91 3.12 3.92 0.08
CA ILE A 91 4.28 3.82 -0.83
C ILE A 91 5.05 2.53 -0.55
N ILE A 92 5.39 2.25 0.72
CA ILE A 92 6.13 1.04 1.12
C ILE A 92 5.35 -0.23 0.77
N ILE A 93 4.04 -0.26 1.03
CA ILE A 93 3.18 -1.41 0.70
C ILE A 93 3.22 -1.66 -0.81
N ASN A 94 3.07 -0.63 -1.64
CA ASN A 94 3.06 -0.81 -3.09
C ASN A 94 4.45 -1.15 -3.67
N LEU A 95 5.52 -0.71 -3.03
CA LEU A 95 6.90 -0.99 -3.44
C LEU A 95 7.25 -2.47 -3.22
N PHE A 96 6.78 -3.04 -2.11
CA PHE A 96 7.07 -4.43 -1.73
C PHE A 96 5.86 -5.36 -1.87
N ARG A 97 4.82 -4.94 -2.61
CA ARG A 97 3.67 -5.79 -2.87
C ARG A 97 4.12 -7.00 -3.68
N GLU A 98 3.80 -8.18 -3.17
CA GLU A 98 4.05 -9.45 -3.85
C GLU A 98 3.34 -9.44 -5.22
N ARG A 99 4.00 -9.94 -6.27
CA ARG A 99 3.45 -10.04 -7.63
C ARG A 99 3.88 -11.34 -8.28
N GLY A 100 3.13 -11.79 -9.27
CA GLY A 100 3.46 -12.97 -10.08
C GLY A 100 3.28 -14.30 -9.36
N THR A 101 2.66 -14.32 -8.18
CA THR A 101 2.39 -15.55 -7.42
C THR A 101 0.89 -15.71 -7.18
N ARG A 102 0.45 -16.95 -6.97
CA ARG A 102 -0.93 -17.23 -6.55
C ARG A 102 -1.30 -16.54 -5.24
N ALA A 103 -0.37 -16.50 -4.28
CA ALA A 103 -0.60 -15.85 -2.99
C ALA A 103 -0.80 -14.34 -3.16
N ALA A 104 -0.03 -13.70 -4.03
CA ALA A 104 -0.22 -12.29 -4.38
C ALA A 104 -1.60 -12.02 -4.99
N MET A 105 -2.04 -12.89 -5.91
CA MET A 105 -3.36 -12.79 -6.56
C MET A 105 -4.50 -12.94 -5.54
N VAL A 106 -4.39 -13.91 -4.63
CA VAL A 106 -5.36 -14.09 -3.55
C VAL A 106 -5.42 -12.85 -2.65
N LYS A 107 -4.26 -12.38 -2.16
CA LYS A 107 -4.18 -11.22 -1.27
C LYS A 107 -4.76 -9.96 -1.91
N VAL A 108 -4.42 -9.65 -3.16
CA VAL A 108 -4.90 -8.41 -3.80
C VAL A 108 -6.43 -8.43 -3.99
N LEU A 109 -6.98 -9.58 -4.38
CA LEU A 109 -8.43 -9.73 -4.58
C LEU A 109 -9.19 -9.71 -3.24
N GLU A 110 -8.63 -10.32 -2.19
CA GLU A 110 -9.17 -10.23 -0.83
C GLU A 110 -9.11 -8.80 -0.28
N GLU A 111 -8.02 -8.06 -0.53
CA GLU A 111 -7.87 -6.67 -0.09
C GLU A 111 -8.94 -5.75 -0.70
N ILE A 112 -9.28 -5.92 -1.98
CA ILE A 112 -10.26 -5.06 -2.67
C ILE A 112 -11.71 -5.53 -2.50
N THR A 113 -11.95 -6.83 -2.38
CA THR A 113 -13.32 -7.40 -2.34
C THR A 113 -13.75 -7.91 -0.97
N GLY A 114 -12.80 -8.15 -0.06
CA GLY A 114 -13.08 -8.85 1.20
C GLY A 114 -13.39 -10.34 1.04
N ASN A 115 -13.31 -10.89 -0.17
CA ASN A 115 -13.63 -12.28 -0.48
C ASN A 115 -12.41 -13.01 -1.08
N THR A 116 -12.17 -14.24 -0.61
CA THR A 116 -11.13 -15.11 -1.18
C THR A 116 -11.54 -15.58 -2.57
N PRO A 117 -10.73 -15.32 -3.62
CA PRO A 117 -11.02 -15.82 -4.97
C PRO A 117 -10.76 -17.33 -5.08
N ASP A 118 -11.42 -17.98 -6.03
CA ASP A 118 -11.16 -19.37 -6.39
C ASP A 118 -10.32 -19.44 -7.66
N ILE A 119 -9.08 -19.93 -7.52
CA ILE A 119 -8.08 -19.98 -8.60
C ILE A 119 -7.84 -21.44 -8.98
N PHE A 120 -7.92 -21.74 -10.27
CA PHE A 120 -7.61 -23.04 -10.88
C PHE A 120 -6.46 -22.90 -11.87
N GLU A 121 -5.36 -23.63 -11.64
CA GLU A 121 -4.20 -23.71 -12.53
C GLU A 121 -4.18 -25.10 -13.19
N PRO A 122 -4.44 -25.25 -14.51
CA PRO A 122 -4.52 -26.55 -15.18
C PRO A 122 -3.25 -27.41 -15.10
N ASN A 123 -2.09 -26.77 -14.90
CA ASN A 123 -0.80 -27.44 -14.76
C ASN A 123 -0.45 -27.79 -13.31
N ARG A 124 -1.32 -27.47 -12.35
CA ARG A 124 -1.12 -27.76 -10.93
C ARG A 124 -1.94 -28.99 -10.53
N PRO A 125 -1.30 -30.11 -10.15
CA PRO A 125 -2.02 -31.31 -9.75
C PRO A 125 -2.96 -31.10 -8.55
N LEU A 126 -2.59 -30.23 -7.60
CA LEU A 126 -3.42 -29.91 -6.42
C LEU A 126 -4.75 -29.19 -6.75
N ASP A 127 -4.84 -28.57 -7.93
CA ASP A 127 -6.04 -27.89 -8.39
C ASP A 127 -6.94 -28.78 -9.26
N THR A 128 -6.43 -29.95 -9.63
CA THR A 128 -7.06 -30.91 -10.54
C THR A 128 -7.75 -32.02 -9.75
N GLY A 129 -8.87 -32.51 -10.27
CA GLY A 129 -9.56 -33.67 -9.72
C GLY A 129 -8.88 -34.97 -10.14
N ALA A 130 -8.89 -35.95 -9.25
CA ALA A 130 -8.38 -37.29 -9.53
C ALA A 130 -9.48 -38.33 -9.33
N LEU A 131 -9.53 -39.31 -10.24
CA LEU A 131 -10.44 -40.44 -10.12
C LEU A 131 -10.12 -41.24 -8.85
N ASN A 132 -11.15 -41.70 -8.14
CA ASN A 132 -11.04 -42.43 -6.89
C ASN A 132 -10.27 -41.70 -5.77
N SER A 133 -10.21 -40.36 -5.82
CA SER A 133 -9.60 -39.52 -4.79
C SER A 133 -10.66 -38.62 -4.15
N PRO A 134 -11.33 -39.07 -3.06
CA PRO A 134 -12.43 -38.34 -2.44
C PRO A 134 -12.03 -36.97 -1.88
N HIS A 135 -10.73 -36.73 -1.67
CA HIS A 135 -10.19 -35.46 -1.19
C HIS A 135 -9.71 -34.53 -2.31
N SER A 136 -9.72 -34.98 -3.57
CA SER A 136 -9.30 -34.14 -4.70
C SER A 136 -10.36 -33.10 -5.08
N LYS A 137 -9.92 -31.95 -5.59
CA LYS A 137 -10.81 -30.86 -6.03
C LYS A 137 -11.63 -31.33 -7.23
N GLY A 138 -12.94 -31.43 -7.08
CA GLY A 138 -13.86 -31.81 -8.17
C GLY A 138 -14.27 -33.29 -8.21
N TYR A 139 -13.90 -34.12 -7.22
CA TYR A 139 -14.33 -35.53 -7.15
C TYR A 139 -15.86 -35.69 -6.99
N CYS A 140 -16.49 -34.91 -6.09
CA CYS A 140 -17.96 -34.88 -5.91
C CYS A 140 -18.58 -33.55 -6.37
N GLY A 141 -17.93 -32.82 -7.29
CA GLY A 141 -18.35 -31.48 -7.72
C GLY A 141 -18.05 -31.23 -9.20
N VAL A 142 -17.92 -29.97 -9.60
CA VAL A 142 -17.48 -29.64 -10.97
C VAL A 142 -16.07 -30.21 -11.17
N ALA A 143 -15.95 -31.20 -12.06
CA ALA A 143 -14.69 -31.85 -12.36
C ALA A 143 -13.70 -30.83 -12.93
N ARG A 144 -12.57 -30.62 -12.23
CA ARG A 144 -11.47 -29.79 -12.71
C ARG A 144 -10.46 -30.70 -13.39
N MET A 145 -10.39 -30.64 -14.72
CA MET A 145 -9.42 -31.43 -15.49
C MET A 145 -8.21 -30.56 -15.82
N GLY A 146 -7.04 -30.95 -15.32
CA GLY A 146 -5.78 -30.34 -15.67
C GLY A 146 -5.36 -30.67 -17.11
N SER A 147 -4.54 -29.81 -17.71
CA SER A 147 -4.04 -30.02 -19.06
C SER A 147 -2.73 -29.27 -19.28
N LEU A 148 -1.67 -30.02 -19.61
CA LEU A 148 -0.36 -29.45 -19.97
C LEU A 148 -0.35 -28.75 -21.34
N ALA A 149 -1.42 -28.90 -22.13
CA ALA A 149 -1.56 -28.27 -23.45
C ALA A 149 -1.89 -26.77 -23.37
N VAL A 150 -2.26 -26.26 -22.19
CA VAL A 150 -2.57 -24.84 -21.95
C VAL A 150 -1.59 -24.21 -20.94
N PRO A 151 -0.28 -24.18 -21.25
CA PRO A 151 0.72 -23.60 -20.35
C PRO A 151 0.47 -22.10 -20.15
N TYR A 152 0.93 -21.58 -19.01
CA TYR A 152 0.84 -20.15 -18.66
C TYR A 152 -0.60 -19.62 -18.55
N THR A 153 -1.56 -20.49 -18.23
CA THR A 153 -2.96 -20.13 -18.03
C THR A 153 -3.42 -20.40 -16.59
N ALA A 154 -4.31 -19.54 -16.09
CA ALA A 154 -5.10 -19.84 -14.89
C ALA A 154 -6.52 -19.33 -15.08
N MET A 155 -7.46 -19.94 -14.36
CA MET A 155 -8.87 -19.56 -14.31
C MET A 155 -9.19 -19.03 -12.92
N ILE A 156 -9.67 -17.80 -12.84
CA ILE A 156 -9.96 -17.07 -11.62
C ILE A 156 -11.46 -16.84 -11.55
N THR A 157 -12.09 -17.28 -10.46
CA THR A 157 -13.41 -16.79 -10.06
C THR A 157 -13.20 -15.74 -8.97
N ALA A 158 -13.44 -14.47 -9.32
CA ALA A 158 -13.43 -13.36 -8.38
C ALA A 158 -14.86 -13.05 -7.93
N TYR A 159 -15.01 -12.47 -6.74
CA TYR A 159 -16.31 -12.16 -6.15
C TYR A 159 -16.45 -10.66 -5.96
N ARG A 160 -17.62 -10.10 -6.24
CA ARG A 160 -17.88 -8.69 -5.93
C ARG A 160 -17.78 -8.45 -4.42
N PRO A 161 -17.43 -7.22 -3.98
CA PRO A 161 -17.39 -6.91 -2.57
C PRO A 161 -18.74 -7.15 -1.89
N ALA A 162 -18.71 -7.70 -0.68
CA ALA A 162 -19.91 -7.80 0.13
C ALA A 162 -20.36 -6.39 0.51
N ALA A 163 -21.51 -5.96 -0.01
CA ALA A 163 -22.03 -4.65 0.31
C ALA A 163 -22.45 -4.62 1.80
N VAL A 164 -21.84 -3.75 2.60
CA VAL A 164 -22.18 -3.59 4.02
C VAL A 164 -23.42 -2.72 4.10
N GLY A 165 -24.58 -3.36 4.16
CA GLY A 165 -25.83 -2.66 4.40
C GLY A 165 -25.80 -1.94 5.74
N THR A 166 -26.27 -0.69 5.78
CA THR A 166 -26.78 -0.11 7.03
C THR A 166 -28.03 -0.89 7.46
N ALA A 167 -28.37 -0.85 8.75
CA ALA A 167 -29.53 -1.53 9.30
C ALA A 167 -30.82 -1.10 8.57
N ALA A 168 -31.22 -1.87 7.57
CA ALA A 168 -32.45 -1.69 6.83
C ALA A 168 -33.05 -3.08 6.61
N GLY A 169 -34.01 -3.43 7.48
CA GLY A 169 -34.79 -4.65 7.37
C GLY A 169 -35.49 -4.74 6.02
N GLY A 170 -35.50 -5.93 5.44
CA GLY A 170 -36.21 -6.19 4.19
C GLY A 170 -37.71 -5.97 4.36
N ALA A 171 -38.30 -5.13 3.50
CA ALA A 171 -39.74 -4.90 3.45
C ALA A 171 -40.46 -6.07 2.73
N PHE A 172 -41.38 -6.69 3.46
CA PHE A 172 -42.61 -7.37 3.04
C PHE A 172 -42.61 -8.22 1.77
N CYS A 173 -42.14 -9.47 1.89
CA CYS A 173 -42.74 -10.72 1.33
C CYS A 173 -41.74 -11.90 1.40
N ALA A 174 -40.43 -11.60 1.42
CA ALA A 174 -39.36 -12.59 1.48
C ALA A 174 -38.52 -12.55 2.78
N ALA A 175 -38.99 -11.84 3.81
CA ALA A 175 -38.26 -11.57 5.06
C ALA A 175 -37.60 -12.81 5.71
N PRO A 176 -38.19 -14.03 5.73
CA PRO A 176 -37.53 -15.19 6.33
C PRO A 176 -36.26 -15.66 5.58
N LYS A 177 -36.12 -15.31 4.29
CA LYS A 177 -34.97 -15.71 3.45
C LYS A 177 -33.93 -14.60 3.24
N VAL A 178 -34.32 -13.32 3.40
CA VAL A 178 -33.47 -12.16 3.06
C VAL A 178 -33.49 -11.03 4.10
N ALA A 179 -34.10 -11.21 5.28
CA ALA A 179 -34.08 -10.21 6.34
C ALA A 179 -33.60 -10.82 7.66
N ALA A 180 -32.27 -10.92 7.81
CA ALA A 180 -31.67 -11.10 9.13
C ALA A 180 -31.30 -9.70 9.65
N LEU A 181 -32.11 -9.18 10.58
CA LEU A 181 -31.95 -7.84 11.19
C LEU A 181 -30.59 -7.59 11.89
N ASN A 182 -29.69 -8.57 11.92
CA ASN A 182 -28.36 -8.49 12.54
C ASN A 182 -27.26 -9.22 11.73
N LYS A 183 -27.46 -9.50 10.44
CA LYS A 183 -26.38 -10.05 9.59
C LYS A 183 -26.16 -9.16 8.36
N PRO A 184 -24.91 -8.80 8.03
CA PRO A 184 -24.59 -8.21 6.73
C PRO A 184 -25.05 -9.18 5.63
N LEU A 185 -25.79 -8.67 4.63
CA LEU A 185 -26.30 -9.48 3.51
C LEU A 185 -25.74 -8.94 2.20
N ALA A 186 -25.40 -9.84 1.27
CA ALA A 186 -24.91 -9.50 -0.06
C ALA A 186 -25.97 -8.80 -0.96
N SER A 187 -27.24 -8.79 -0.56
CA SER A 187 -28.33 -8.16 -1.30
C SER A 187 -29.42 -7.63 -0.36
N SER A 188 -29.77 -6.35 -0.45
CA SER A 188 -30.94 -5.74 0.18
C SER A 188 -31.51 -4.66 -0.74
N TYR A 189 -32.78 -4.29 -0.57
CA TYR A 189 -33.42 -3.21 -1.34
C TYR A 189 -32.73 -1.85 -1.16
N THR A 190 -32.00 -1.65 -0.06
CA THR A 190 -31.17 -0.45 0.20
C THR A 190 -29.67 -0.71 -0.03
N ASN A 191 -29.27 -1.95 -0.32
CA ASN A 191 -27.88 -2.34 -0.54
C ASN A 191 -27.52 -2.32 -2.04
N SER A 192 -27.80 -1.18 -2.68
CA SER A 192 -27.37 -0.94 -4.05
C SER A 192 -25.91 -0.51 -4.05
N LEU A 193 -25.10 -1.04 -4.97
CA LEU A 193 -23.75 -0.53 -5.29
C LEU A 193 -23.77 0.99 -5.57
N SER A 194 -24.91 1.54 -6.04
CA SER A 194 -25.08 2.98 -6.25
C SER A 194 -25.15 3.81 -4.95
N LEU A 195 -25.36 3.16 -3.79
CA LEU A 195 -25.42 3.79 -2.46
C LEU A 195 -24.18 3.49 -1.61
N VAL A 196 -23.33 2.56 -2.04
CA VAL A 196 -22.05 2.23 -1.41
C VAL A 196 -20.93 2.94 -2.17
N THR A 197 -20.59 4.15 -1.73
CA THR A 197 -19.56 5.01 -2.36
C THR A 197 -18.12 4.49 -2.25
N THR A 198 -17.90 3.27 -1.73
CA THR A 198 -16.56 2.73 -1.41
C THR A 198 -16.33 1.26 -1.79
N SER A 199 -17.24 0.60 -2.51
CA SER A 199 -17.04 -0.79 -2.95
C SER A 199 -16.24 -0.87 -4.25
N ALA A 200 -15.27 -1.79 -4.33
CA ALA A 200 -14.54 -2.08 -5.57
C ALA A 200 -15.50 -2.51 -6.70
N THR A 201 -15.27 -1.97 -7.87
CA THR A 201 -16.01 -2.24 -9.12
C THR A 201 -15.43 -3.45 -9.85
N ASP A 202 -16.16 -3.96 -10.85
CA ASP A 202 -15.65 -5.03 -11.73
C ASP A 202 -14.37 -4.58 -12.46
N GLU A 203 -14.24 -3.30 -12.80
CA GLU A 203 -13.02 -2.73 -13.39
C GLU A 203 -11.84 -2.78 -12.42
N ASP A 204 -12.05 -2.41 -11.15
CA ASP A 204 -11.01 -2.49 -10.11
C ASP A 204 -10.49 -3.93 -9.94
N ILE A 205 -11.37 -4.93 -10.11
CA ILE A 205 -10.99 -6.35 -10.05
C ILE A 205 -10.08 -6.72 -11.23
N TYR A 206 -10.44 -6.30 -12.46
CA TYR A 206 -9.60 -6.56 -13.63
C TYR A 206 -8.25 -5.84 -13.56
N GLU A 207 -8.23 -4.58 -13.11
CA GLU A 207 -7.01 -3.81 -12.91
C GLU A 207 -6.10 -4.46 -11.86
N ALA A 208 -6.66 -4.94 -10.74
CA ALA A 208 -5.92 -5.64 -9.71
C ALA A 208 -5.29 -6.95 -10.22
N ILE A 209 -6.03 -7.74 -11.00
CA ILE A 209 -5.51 -8.96 -11.65
C ILE A 209 -4.37 -8.59 -12.61
N SER A 210 -4.57 -7.56 -13.44
CA SER A 210 -3.56 -7.10 -14.40
C SER A 210 -2.28 -6.62 -13.73
N ALA A 211 -2.39 -5.90 -12.61
CA ALA A 211 -1.26 -5.37 -11.87
C ALA A 211 -0.38 -6.45 -11.20
N VAL A 212 -0.96 -7.62 -10.89
CA VAL A 212 -0.34 -8.67 -10.10
C VAL A 212 -0.01 -9.93 -10.92
N LYS A 213 -0.65 -10.16 -12.06
CA LYS A 213 -0.39 -11.36 -12.87
C LYS A 213 1.07 -11.43 -13.35
N PRO A 214 1.65 -12.64 -13.51
CA PRO A 214 2.91 -12.80 -14.22
C PRO A 214 2.78 -12.34 -15.67
N VAL A 215 3.83 -11.70 -16.19
CA VAL A 215 3.91 -11.30 -17.61
C VAL A 215 3.87 -12.55 -18.49
N GLY A 216 3.20 -12.46 -19.65
CA GLY A 216 3.10 -13.57 -20.60
C GLY A 216 2.11 -14.67 -20.22
N THR A 217 1.27 -14.45 -19.19
CA THR A 217 0.22 -15.39 -18.79
C THR A 217 -1.18 -14.91 -19.16
N ILE A 218 -2.09 -15.87 -19.35
CA ILE A 218 -3.51 -15.64 -19.59
C ILE A 218 -4.30 -15.97 -18.32
N MET A 219 -4.99 -14.99 -17.78
CA MET A 219 -5.82 -15.12 -16.58
C MET A 219 -7.29 -15.00 -16.97
N TRP A 220 -7.94 -16.14 -17.21
CA TRP A 220 -9.37 -16.19 -17.50
C TRP A 220 -10.15 -15.82 -16.25
N THR A 221 -10.97 -14.79 -16.30
CA THR A 221 -11.62 -14.26 -15.10
C THR A 221 -13.13 -14.30 -15.26
N ALA A 222 -13.81 -14.85 -14.24
CA ALA A 222 -15.25 -14.78 -14.08
C ALA A 222 -15.56 -14.03 -12.78
N ILE A 223 -16.37 -12.98 -12.86
CA ILE A 223 -16.80 -12.18 -11.70
C ILE A 223 -18.21 -12.61 -11.29
N LYS A 224 -18.39 -12.94 -10.02
CA LYS A 224 -19.67 -13.37 -9.43
C LYS A 224 -20.16 -12.38 -8.38
#